data_AF-A0AAV0Y7J0-F1
#
_entry.id   AF-A0AAV0Y7J0-F1
#
_cell.length_a   1.000
_cell.length_b   1.000
_cell.length_c   1.000
_cell.angle_alpha   90.00
_cell.angle_beta   90.00
_cell.angle_gamma   90.00
#
_symmetry.space_group_name_H-M   'P 1'
#
loop_
_entity.id
_entity.type
_entity.pdbx_description
1 polymer ?
#
loop_
_entity_poly.entity_id
_entity_poly.type
_entity_poly.pdbx_seq_one_letter_code
_entity_poly.pdbx_strand_id
1 'polypeptide(L)'
;MTTEDPLTKHDFAPLLNKVINNRLTKTTIQNGFRTTGLYPWDSRAIDYSKCLKKDAPDETEIGPEDEPASSEKVETYKNCENGHVYLENLIGQTLLDKFKTNIDDNWKGEIENKNLYEIWRKSMKKTNEYTSNFVTPTKSLNAVDITTIALDGSYVHDPCTSTASYSQQNIVIGSEEKRQETLAKKISPKTAGKGVPSPFKRNLLWPKSPKKTTVTRRRLRIPAVVTSGQYDKYEEEKEAKKQAIEVLKSERKRKREEKKNASNKKVCNKKQLAEDEDEDWTCSECRSRYNSEVIRGLMREWVECDGCAKQFHIDCLPTNHKKEFGLNNINGRNVEFLCHYCVTEDNNCSSDDEFNENSDEED
;
A
#
# COMPACT_ATOMS: atom_id res chain seq x y z
N MET A 1 19.17 12.22 -16.40
CA MET A 1 18.55 11.06 -15.75
C MET A 1 19.04 9.80 -16.43
N THR A 2 20.12 9.27 -15.88
CA THR A 2 20.64 7.94 -16.18
C THR A 2 19.62 6.90 -15.72
N THR A 3 19.53 5.76 -16.41
CA THR A 3 18.43 4.78 -16.31
C THR A 3 18.37 3.99 -14.99
N GLU A 4 19.19 4.36 -14.01
CA GLU A 4 19.35 3.65 -12.74
C GLU A 4 18.87 4.47 -11.54
N ASP A 5 18.52 5.75 -11.72
CA ASP A 5 18.07 6.58 -10.62
C ASP A 5 16.67 6.11 -10.18
N PRO A 6 16.47 5.79 -8.89
CA PRO A 6 15.18 5.36 -8.38
C PRO A 6 14.15 6.48 -8.59
N LEU A 7 13.00 6.12 -9.18
CA LEU A 7 11.92 7.07 -9.45
C LEU A 7 11.47 7.73 -8.14
N THR A 8 11.72 9.02 -8.00
CA THR A 8 11.33 9.76 -6.80
C THR A 8 9.85 10.11 -6.84
N LYS A 9 9.27 10.44 -5.67
CA LYS A 9 7.89 10.92 -5.57
C LYS A 9 7.67 12.20 -6.39
N HIS A 10 8.69 13.06 -6.47
CA HIS A 10 8.63 14.31 -7.23
C HIS A 10 8.57 14.07 -8.75
N ASP A 11 9.20 13.00 -9.23
CA ASP A 11 9.23 12.65 -10.66
C ASP A 11 8.00 11.86 -11.11
N PHE A 12 7.32 11.19 -10.17
CA PHE A 12 6.17 10.34 -10.49
C PHE A 12 4.96 11.16 -10.98
N ALA A 13 4.61 12.25 -10.31
CA ALA A 13 3.40 13.01 -10.63
C ALA A 13 3.43 13.62 -12.05
N PRO A 14 4.52 14.28 -12.50
CA PRO A 14 4.62 14.76 -13.88
C PRO A 14 4.57 13.63 -14.91
N LEU A 15 5.19 12.49 -14.61
CA LEU A 15 5.20 11.33 -15.49
C LEU A 15 3.80 10.71 -15.62
N LEU A 16 3.08 10.57 -14.51
CA LEU A 16 1.71 10.08 -14.49
C LEU A 16 0.79 11.01 -15.28
N ASN A 17 0.89 12.33 -15.07
CA ASN A 17 0.09 13.32 -15.80
C ASN A 17 0.34 13.23 -17.32
N LYS A 18 1.60 13.02 -17.72
CA LYS A 18 1.95 12.80 -19.13
C LYS A 18 1.33 11.53 -19.71
N VAL A 19 1.24 10.45 -18.93
CA VAL A 19 0.59 9.21 -19.37
C VAL A 19 -0.92 9.40 -19.45
N ILE A 20 -1.55 10.04 -18.47
CA ILE A 20 -2.99 10.31 -18.47
C ILE A 20 -3.37 11.12 -19.70
N ASN A 21 -2.70 12.25 -19.96
CA ASN A 21 -3.11 13.13 -21.05
C ASN A 21 -2.80 12.58 -22.46
N ASN A 22 -1.78 11.73 -22.60
CA ASN A 22 -1.35 11.25 -23.93
C ASN A 22 -1.79 9.82 -24.27
N ARG A 23 -2.10 8.97 -23.28
CA ARG A 23 -2.35 7.54 -23.49
C ARG A 23 -3.75 7.11 -23.10
N LEU A 24 -4.37 7.76 -22.11
CA LEU A 24 -5.72 7.44 -21.67
C LEU A 24 -6.73 8.08 -22.64
N THR A 25 -7.04 7.34 -23.70
CA THR A 25 -8.14 7.70 -24.61
C THR A 25 -9.48 7.26 -24.04
N LYS A 26 -10.56 7.98 -24.39
CA LYS A 26 -11.93 7.62 -24.01
C LYS A 26 -12.26 6.16 -24.29
N THR A 27 -11.78 5.62 -25.42
CA THR A 27 -11.99 4.22 -25.81
C THR A 27 -11.23 3.24 -24.94
N THR A 28 -10.01 3.57 -24.51
CA THR A 28 -9.23 2.72 -23.60
C THR A 28 -9.89 2.64 -22.22
N ILE A 29 -10.39 3.78 -21.73
CA ILE A 29 -11.16 3.84 -20.47
C ILE A 29 -12.45 3.03 -20.59
N GLN A 30 -13.23 3.22 -21.66
CA GLN A 30 -14.45 2.48 -21.91
C GLN A 30 -14.22 0.97 -22.04
N ASN A 31 -13.13 0.54 -22.67
CA ASN A 31 -12.79 -0.88 -22.79
C ASN A 31 -12.36 -1.48 -21.45
N GLY A 32 -11.63 -0.72 -20.63
CA GLY A 32 -11.30 -1.09 -19.25
C GLY A 32 -12.57 -1.32 -18.44
N PHE A 33 -13.50 -0.36 -18.48
CA PHE A 33 -14.78 -0.45 -17.78
C PHE A 33 -15.72 -1.53 -18.36
N ARG A 34 -15.72 -1.79 -19.68
CA ARG A 34 -16.43 -2.93 -20.29
C ARG A 34 -15.94 -4.26 -19.73
N THR A 35 -14.62 -4.39 -19.58
CA THR A 35 -14.00 -5.63 -19.06
C THR A 35 -14.39 -5.87 -17.61
N THR A 36 -14.67 -4.82 -16.85
CA THR A 36 -15.14 -4.89 -15.46
C THR A 36 -16.66 -4.76 -15.30
N GLY A 37 -17.44 -4.70 -16.39
CA GLY A 37 -18.90 -4.53 -16.36
C GLY A 37 -19.40 -3.14 -15.91
N LEU A 38 -18.54 -2.13 -15.86
CA LEU A 38 -18.86 -0.77 -15.41
C LEU A 38 -19.24 0.18 -16.57
N TYR A 39 -19.05 -0.22 -17.83
CA TYR A 39 -19.49 0.57 -18.99
C TYR A 39 -20.02 -0.32 -20.13
N PRO A 40 -21.28 -0.16 -20.58
CA PRO A 40 -22.35 0.52 -19.85
C PRO A 40 -22.47 -0.12 -18.46
N TRP A 41 -22.88 0.65 -17.45
CA TRP A 41 -23.09 0.09 -16.12
C TRP A 41 -24.19 -0.97 -16.21
N ASP A 42 -23.79 -2.24 -16.20
CA ASP A 42 -24.69 -3.37 -16.28
C ASP A 42 -24.27 -4.37 -15.21
N SER A 43 -25.04 -4.41 -14.12
CA SER A 43 -24.79 -5.33 -13.01
C SER A 43 -24.76 -6.79 -13.47
N ARG A 44 -25.48 -7.13 -14.55
CA ARG A 44 -25.52 -8.49 -15.12
C ARG A 44 -24.21 -8.88 -15.82
N ALA A 45 -23.37 -7.92 -16.19
CA ALA A 45 -22.08 -8.17 -16.82
C ALA A 45 -20.92 -8.37 -15.80
N ILE A 46 -21.17 -8.13 -14.50
CA ILE A 46 -20.18 -8.25 -13.43
C ILE A 46 -20.22 -9.66 -12.83
N ASP A 47 -19.09 -10.38 -12.90
CA ASP A 47 -18.95 -11.70 -12.28
C ASP A 47 -18.64 -11.56 -10.77
N TYR A 48 -19.70 -11.43 -9.97
CA TYR A 48 -19.60 -11.30 -8.51
C TYR A 48 -18.96 -12.52 -7.82
N SER A 49 -18.80 -13.66 -8.51
CA SER A 49 -18.08 -14.81 -7.95
C SER A 49 -16.58 -14.54 -7.75
N LYS A 50 -16.03 -13.55 -8.47
CA LYS A 50 -14.63 -13.11 -8.37
C LYS A 50 -14.43 -11.94 -7.42
N CYS A 51 -15.50 -11.27 -7.02
CA CYS A 51 -15.44 -10.29 -5.95
C CYS A 51 -15.17 -11.05 -4.65
N LEU A 52 -14.15 -10.63 -3.91
CA LEU A 52 -13.68 -11.26 -2.67
C LEU A 52 -14.87 -11.58 -1.77
N LYS A 53 -15.32 -12.84 -1.80
CA LYS A 53 -16.23 -13.37 -0.80
C LYS A 53 -15.43 -13.30 0.49
N LYS A 54 -15.75 -12.33 1.36
CA LYS A 54 -15.42 -12.50 2.77
C LYS A 54 -16.09 -13.82 3.14
N ASP A 55 -15.29 -14.79 3.56
CA ASP A 55 -15.79 -16.02 4.15
C ASP A 55 -16.57 -15.61 5.41
N ALA A 56 -17.83 -15.25 5.23
CA ALA A 56 -18.77 -15.16 6.32
C ALA A 56 -19.00 -16.60 6.79
N PRO A 57 -18.92 -16.89 8.09
CA PRO A 57 -19.23 -18.20 8.61
C PRO A 57 -20.66 -18.57 8.20
N ASP A 58 -20.76 -19.81 7.72
CA ASP A 58 -21.92 -20.48 7.17
C ASP A 58 -23.11 -20.42 8.14
N GLU A 59 -24.06 -19.51 7.90
CA GLU A 59 -25.38 -19.55 8.54
C GLU A 59 -26.43 -19.86 7.46
N THR A 60 -26.76 -21.15 7.42
CA THR A 60 -28.06 -21.78 7.13
C THR A 60 -29.01 -21.18 6.10
N GLU A 61 -29.33 -22.04 5.14
CA GLU A 61 -30.38 -21.99 4.13
C GLU A 61 -31.74 -21.44 4.61
N ILE A 62 -32.22 -20.36 3.99
CA ILE A 62 -33.65 -20.15 3.67
C ILE A 62 -33.72 -19.48 2.28
N GLY A 63 -34.63 -19.99 1.43
CA GLY A 63 -34.82 -19.64 0.02
C GLY A 63 -35.47 -18.28 -0.28
N PRO A 64 -36.10 -18.11 -1.46
CA PRO A 64 -35.67 -17.12 -2.46
C PRO A 64 -36.57 -15.86 -2.58
N GLU A 65 -36.08 -14.88 -3.35
CA GLU A 65 -36.75 -13.68 -3.91
C GLU A 65 -36.82 -12.46 -2.94
N ASP A 66 -36.43 -11.22 -3.25
CA ASP A 66 -36.09 -10.50 -4.49
C ASP A 66 -35.20 -9.26 -4.18
N GLU A 67 -34.41 -8.82 -5.17
CA GLU A 67 -33.81 -7.46 -5.39
C GLU A 67 -33.05 -6.74 -4.24
N PRO A 68 -31.76 -6.37 -4.44
CA PRO A 68 -31.16 -5.28 -3.68
C PRO A 68 -30.70 -4.11 -4.57
N ALA A 69 -31.45 -3.01 -4.46
CA ALA A 69 -30.99 -1.67 -4.76
C ALA A 69 -30.12 -1.11 -3.60
N SER A 70 -28.96 -0.56 -3.95
CA SER A 70 -28.07 0.31 -3.14
C SER A 70 -27.64 -0.17 -1.74
N SER A 71 -26.62 -1.03 -1.67
CA SER A 71 -26.09 -1.57 -0.41
C SER A 71 -25.21 -0.62 0.43
N GLU A 72 -24.78 0.53 -0.11
CA GLU A 72 -23.81 1.40 0.60
C GLU A 72 -24.48 2.23 1.71
N LYS A 73 -25.78 2.47 1.59
CA LYS A 73 -26.59 3.16 2.60
C LYS A 73 -26.99 2.23 3.75
N VAL A 74 -27.25 0.96 3.46
CA VAL A 74 -27.73 -0.05 4.43
C VAL A 74 -26.70 -0.38 5.51
N GLU A 75 -25.41 -0.44 5.19
CA GLU A 75 -24.37 -0.69 6.20
C GLU A 75 -24.15 0.51 7.14
N THR A 76 -24.28 1.74 6.67
CA THR A 76 -24.26 2.92 7.56
C THR A 76 -25.45 2.97 8.52
N TYR A 77 -26.61 2.44 8.14
CA TYR A 77 -27.82 2.45 8.98
C TYR A 77 -27.73 1.51 10.18
N LYS A 78 -27.22 0.28 9.97
CA LYS A 78 -26.97 -0.66 11.08
C LYS A 78 -25.98 -0.10 12.10
N ASN A 79 -25.01 0.69 11.65
CA ASN A 79 -24.02 1.30 12.54
C ASN A 79 -24.60 2.41 13.43
N CYS A 80 -25.59 3.18 12.96
CA CYS A 80 -26.23 4.23 13.76
C CYS A 80 -27.17 3.66 14.84
N GLU A 81 -27.95 2.63 14.50
CA GLU A 81 -28.83 1.96 15.46
C GLU A 81 -28.02 1.23 16.54
N ASN A 82 -26.98 0.49 16.13
CA ASN A 82 -26.06 -0.15 17.07
C ASN A 82 -25.34 0.87 17.96
N GLY A 83 -24.99 2.04 17.42
CA GLY A 83 -24.39 3.14 18.18
C GLY A 83 -25.34 3.75 19.21
N HIS A 84 -26.63 3.87 18.90
CA HIS A 84 -27.62 4.37 19.85
C HIS A 84 -27.85 3.38 21.00
N VAL A 85 -28.03 2.09 20.69
CA VAL A 85 -28.20 1.03 21.69
C VAL A 85 -26.96 0.92 22.59
N TYR A 86 -25.76 1.02 22.02
CA TYR A 86 -24.53 1.05 22.79
C TYR A 86 -24.45 2.26 23.74
N LEU A 87 -24.88 3.44 23.28
CA LEU A 87 -24.94 4.64 24.11
C LEU A 87 -25.93 4.47 25.28
N GLU A 88 -27.11 3.88 25.06
CA GLU A 88 -28.08 3.59 26.13
C GLU A 88 -27.49 2.65 27.20
N ASN A 89 -26.77 1.62 26.76
CA ASN A 89 -26.11 0.67 27.67
C ASN A 89 -25.02 1.34 28.54
N LEU A 90 -24.31 2.35 28.01
CA LEU A 90 -23.27 3.08 28.76
C LEU A 90 -23.85 4.08 29.77
N ILE A 91 -25.01 4.68 29.48
CA ILE A 91 -25.66 5.66 30.35
C ILE A 91 -26.22 5.00 31.62
N GLY A 92 -26.63 3.73 31.53
CA GLY A 92 -27.24 2.98 32.62
C GLY A 92 -28.76 3.22 32.73
N GLN A 93 -29.49 2.17 33.12
CA GLN A 93 -30.95 2.13 33.03
C GLN A 93 -31.65 3.21 33.87
N THR A 94 -31.16 3.48 35.08
CA THR A 94 -31.79 4.43 36.02
C THR A 94 -31.74 5.87 35.52
N LEU A 95 -30.63 6.27 34.87
CA LEU A 95 -30.48 7.60 34.28
C LEU A 95 -31.23 7.69 32.94
N LEU A 96 -31.26 6.61 32.18
CA LEU A 96 -32.01 6.51 30.93
C LEU A 96 -33.53 6.67 31.16
N ASP A 97 -34.08 6.12 32.24
CA ASP A 97 -35.48 6.30 32.60
C ASP A 97 -35.80 7.78 32.94
N LYS A 98 -34.86 8.49 33.57
CA LYS A 98 -34.95 9.95 33.78
C LYS A 98 -34.90 10.73 32.46
N PHE A 99 -34.18 10.23 31.45
CA PHE A 99 -34.13 10.83 30.11
C PHE A 99 -35.43 10.60 29.34
N LYS A 100 -35.98 9.37 29.40
CA LYS A 100 -37.24 8.98 28.74
C LYS A 100 -38.48 9.65 29.36
N THR A 101 -38.44 9.99 30.64
CA THR A 101 -39.51 10.75 31.31
C THR A 101 -39.51 12.25 30.98
N ASN A 102 -38.38 12.80 30.49
CA ASN A 102 -38.22 14.19 30.13
C ASN A 102 -37.90 14.35 28.63
N ILE A 103 -38.79 13.90 27.74
CA ILE A 103 -38.59 13.97 26.28
C ILE A 103 -38.77 15.41 25.72
N ASP A 104 -39.20 16.35 26.56
CA ASP A 104 -39.40 17.76 26.19
C ASP A 104 -38.16 18.44 25.62
N ASP A 105 -38.36 19.50 24.82
CA ASP A 105 -37.27 20.23 24.18
C ASP A 105 -36.29 20.88 25.17
N ASN A 106 -36.73 21.10 26.41
CA ASN A 106 -35.95 21.72 27.49
C ASN A 106 -35.71 20.71 28.63
N TRP A 107 -34.44 20.35 28.87
CA TRP A 107 -34.01 19.48 29.96
C TRP A 107 -34.32 20.10 31.34
N LYS A 108 -35.10 19.39 32.17
CA LYS A 108 -35.50 19.81 33.52
C LYS A 108 -34.77 19.08 34.65
N GLY A 109 -33.86 18.17 34.33
CA GLY A 109 -33.11 17.38 35.32
C GLY A 109 -31.82 18.06 35.79
N GLU A 110 -30.96 17.28 36.44
CA GLU A 110 -29.67 17.74 36.98
C GLU A 110 -28.79 18.34 35.88
N ILE A 111 -28.12 19.46 36.18
CA ILE A 111 -27.30 20.22 35.23
C ILE A 111 -26.12 19.38 34.72
N GLU A 112 -25.56 18.53 35.57
CA GLU A 112 -24.42 17.65 35.23
C GLU A 112 -24.74 16.70 34.07
N ASN A 113 -26.00 16.26 33.98
CA ASN A 113 -26.45 15.31 32.98
C ASN A 113 -26.96 15.98 31.68
N LYS A 114 -26.97 17.32 31.63
CA LYS A 114 -27.52 18.07 30.48
C LYS A 114 -26.80 17.74 29.17
N ASN A 115 -25.46 17.70 29.18
CA ASN A 115 -24.67 17.43 27.99
C ASN A 115 -24.89 15.99 27.48
N LEU A 116 -25.00 15.03 28.39
CA LEU A 116 -25.23 13.63 28.07
C LEU A 116 -26.65 13.41 27.52
N TYR A 117 -27.64 14.07 28.11
CA TYR A 117 -29.02 14.09 27.63
C TYR A 117 -29.11 14.67 26.21
N GLU A 118 -28.41 15.78 25.91
CA GLU A 118 -28.39 16.37 24.58
C GLU A 118 -27.80 15.43 23.52
N ILE A 119 -26.74 14.69 23.86
CA ILE A 119 -26.11 13.70 22.97
C ILE A 119 -27.06 12.52 22.74
N TRP A 120 -27.64 11.96 23.80
CA TRP A 120 -28.60 10.87 23.70
C TRP A 120 -29.83 11.26 22.87
N ARG A 121 -30.41 12.43 23.12
CA ARG A 121 -31.57 12.96 22.39
C ARG A 121 -31.25 13.20 20.91
N LYS A 122 -30.08 13.76 20.59
CA LYS A 122 -29.62 13.90 19.19
C LYS A 122 -29.47 12.55 18.50
N SER A 123 -28.95 11.55 19.21
CA SER A 123 -28.82 10.18 18.71
C SER A 123 -30.19 9.54 18.44
N MET A 124 -31.15 9.70 19.36
CA MET A 124 -32.52 9.20 19.23
C MET A 124 -33.30 9.86 18.07
N LYS A 125 -33.18 11.18 17.88
CA LYS A 125 -33.82 11.86 16.73
C LYS A 125 -33.28 11.32 15.41
N LYS A 126 -31.97 11.08 15.34
CA LYS A 126 -31.32 10.48 14.18
C LYS A 126 -31.68 9.02 13.94
N THR A 127 -32.18 8.26 14.91
CA THR A 127 -32.72 6.93 14.64
C THR A 127 -34.18 7.02 14.17
N ASN A 128 -35.00 7.87 14.81
CA ASN A 128 -36.42 8.04 14.48
C ASN A 128 -36.71 8.71 13.12
N GLU A 129 -35.93 9.72 12.73
CA GLU A 129 -36.09 10.38 11.41
C GLU A 129 -35.90 9.39 10.24
N TYR A 130 -35.14 8.31 10.45
CA TYR A 130 -34.87 7.34 9.40
C TYR A 130 -35.93 6.24 9.35
N THR A 131 -36.48 5.81 10.48
CA THR A 131 -37.61 4.86 10.53
C THR A 131 -38.89 5.44 9.93
N SER A 132 -39.14 6.74 10.11
CA SER A 132 -40.33 7.40 9.52
C SER A 132 -40.31 7.49 7.99
N ASN A 133 -39.13 7.42 7.35
CA ASN A 133 -38.99 7.59 5.90
C ASN A 133 -39.13 6.29 5.09
N PHE A 134 -39.29 5.14 5.75
CA PHE A 134 -39.42 3.82 5.08
C PHE A 134 -40.83 3.21 5.14
N VAL A 135 -41.80 3.85 5.79
CA VAL A 135 -43.21 3.42 5.74
C VAL A 135 -43.89 4.09 4.55
N THR A 136 -43.81 3.47 3.38
CA THR A 136 -44.70 3.83 2.26
C THR A 136 -46.15 3.46 2.62
N PRO A 137 -47.14 4.32 2.33
CA PRO A 137 -48.54 4.01 2.60
C PRO A 137 -49.02 2.92 1.65
N THR A 138 -49.16 1.70 2.17
CA THR A 138 -49.86 0.61 1.49
C THR A 138 -51.32 1.02 1.31
N LYS A 139 -51.67 1.46 0.09
CA LYS A 139 -53.06 1.59 -0.34
C LYS A 139 -53.66 0.19 -0.34
N SER A 140 -54.54 -0.03 0.64
CA SER A 140 -55.52 -1.12 0.68
C SER A 140 -56.25 -1.20 -0.66
N LEU A 141 -56.11 -2.35 -1.34
CA LEU A 141 -57.00 -2.74 -2.43
C LEU A 141 -57.82 -3.94 -1.95
N ASN A 142 -59.12 -3.71 -2.02
CA ASN A 142 -60.20 -4.58 -1.60
C ASN A 142 -60.20 -5.92 -2.36
N ALA A 143 -60.63 -6.94 -1.64
CA ALA A 143 -61.02 -8.24 -2.16
C ALA A 143 -62.11 -8.11 -3.22
N VAL A 144 -61.88 -8.71 -4.38
CA VAL A 144 -62.92 -9.11 -5.33
C VAL A 144 -62.58 -10.49 -5.86
N ASP A 145 -63.48 -11.43 -5.57
CA ASP A 145 -63.69 -12.72 -6.22
C ASP A 145 -63.61 -12.61 -7.75
N ILE A 146 -63.07 -13.62 -8.45
CA ILE A 146 -63.62 -14.14 -9.72
C ILE A 146 -62.86 -15.39 -10.17
N THR A 147 -63.56 -16.51 -10.04
CA THR A 147 -63.74 -17.65 -10.95
C THR A 147 -62.76 -17.94 -12.11
N THR A 148 -62.28 -19.19 -12.08
CA THR A 148 -62.11 -20.18 -13.16
C THR A 148 -62.40 -19.74 -14.60
N ILE A 149 -61.36 -19.74 -15.47
CA ILE A 149 -61.47 -20.06 -16.91
C ILE A 149 -60.21 -20.83 -17.34
N ALA A 150 -60.41 -22.03 -17.88
CA ALA A 150 -59.46 -22.76 -18.69
C ALA A 150 -59.51 -22.25 -20.13
N LEU A 151 -58.37 -22.13 -20.82
CA LEU A 151 -58.30 -22.30 -22.28
C LEU A 151 -56.86 -22.41 -22.79
N ASP A 152 -56.72 -23.39 -23.67
CA ASP A 152 -55.55 -23.76 -24.47
C ASP A 152 -54.98 -22.61 -25.31
N GLY A 153 -53.69 -22.71 -25.61
CA GLY A 153 -53.06 -21.85 -26.61
C GLY A 153 -51.58 -22.15 -26.79
N SER A 154 -51.29 -23.03 -27.75
CA SER A 154 -49.96 -23.35 -28.26
C SER A 154 -49.10 -22.10 -28.52
N TYR A 155 -47.90 -22.04 -27.94
CA TYR A 155 -46.85 -21.14 -28.42
C TYR A 155 -45.60 -21.93 -28.79
N VAL A 156 -45.19 -21.73 -30.04
CA VAL A 156 -44.11 -22.42 -30.74
C VAL A 156 -42.78 -22.02 -30.12
N HIS A 157 -41.98 -23.03 -29.76
CA HIS A 157 -40.58 -22.85 -29.38
C HIS A 157 -39.74 -22.56 -30.63
N ASP A 158 -39.19 -21.36 -30.75
CA ASP A 158 -38.05 -21.07 -31.63
C ASP A 158 -36.74 -21.13 -30.83
N PRO A 159 -35.81 -22.07 -31.13
CA PRO A 159 -34.49 -22.09 -30.51
C PRO A 159 -33.51 -21.23 -31.30
N CYS A 160 -33.25 -19.99 -30.86
CA CYS A 160 -32.16 -19.19 -31.41
C CYS A 160 -30.85 -19.44 -30.64
N THR A 161 -30.18 -20.54 -30.97
CA THR A 161 -28.76 -20.78 -30.65
C THR A 161 -27.88 -20.10 -31.69
N SER A 162 -27.66 -18.79 -31.57
CA SER A 162 -26.57 -18.13 -32.31
C SER A 162 -25.26 -18.29 -31.56
N THR A 163 -24.60 -19.42 -31.82
CA THR A 163 -23.19 -19.64 -31.48
C THR A 163 -22.35 -18.89 -32.52
N ALA A 164 -22.01 -17.63 -32.24
CA ALA A 164 -21.03 -16.91 -33.04
C ALA A 164 -19.65 -17.57 -32.88
N SER A 165 -19.29 -18.40 -33.86
CA SER A 165 -18.00 -19.03 -34.01
C SER A 165 -16.93 -17.97 -34.28
N TYR A 166 -16.35 -17.44 -33.21
CA TYR A 166 -15.15 -16.61 -33.29
C TYR A 166 -13.99 -17.51 -33.73
N SER A 167 -13.66 -17.44 -35.02
CA SER A 167 -12.46 -18.04 -35.61
C SER A 167 -11.23 -17.63 -34.81
N GLN A 168 -10.72 -18.56 -34.00
CA GLN A 168 -9.45 -18.40 -33.30
C GLN A 168 -8.33 -18.56 -34.32
N GLN A 169 -7.97 -17.46 -34.97
CA GLN A 169 -6.67 -17.36 -35.63
C GLN A 169 -5.58 -17.59 -34.57
N ASN A 170 -4.72 -18.58 -34.81
CA ASN A 170 -3.55 -18.89 -33.98
C ASN A 170 -2.72 -17.62 -33.77
N ILE A 171 -2.84 -16.99 -32.59
CA ILE A 171 -1.99 -15.88 -32.19
C ILE A 171 -0.60 -16.45 -31.94
N VAL A 172 0.27 -16.26 -32.93
CA VAL A 172 1.70 -16.56 -32.86
C VAL A 172 2.28 -15.85 -31.64
N ILE A 173 2.77 -16.64 -30.68
CA ILE A 173 3.30 -16.20 -29.37
C ILE A 173 4.44 -15.18 -29.52
N GLY A 174 5.10 -15.13 -30.68
CA GLY A 174 6.13 -14.12 -30.99
C GLY A 174 5.62 -12.69 -31.24
N SER A 175 4.30 -12.48 -31.35
CA SER A 175 3.73 -11.15 -31.59
C SER A 175 3.64 -10.28 -30.34
N GLU A 176 3.41 -10.88 -29.16
CA GLU A 176 3.17 -10.13 -27.93
C GLU A 176 4.47 -9.57 -27.32
N GLU A 177 5.57 -10.33 -27.37
CA GLU A 177 6.89 -9.85 -26.91
C GLU A 177 7.39 -8.71 -27.82
N LYS A 178 7.21 -8.83 -29.13
CA LYS A 178 7.48 -7.73 -30.07
C LYS A 178 6.61 -6.50 -29.78
N ARG A 179 5.36 -6.70 -29.38
CA ARG A 179 4.45 -5.61 -28.98
C ARG A 179 4.88 -4.94 -27.68
N GLN A 180 5.34 -5.70 -26.68
CA GLN A 180 5.89 -5.17 -25.43
C GLN A 180 7.20 -4.40 -25.66
N GLU A 181 8.07 -4.92 -26.51
CA GLU A 181 9.34 -4.28 -26.83
C GLU A 181 9.15 -3.00 -27.66
N THR A 182 8.21 -2.99 -28.61
CA THR A 182 7.82 -1.78 -29.35
C THR A 182 7.15 -0.75 -28.44
N LEU A 183 6.36 -1.16 -27.44
CA LEU A 183 5.80 -0.28 -26.42
C LEU A 183 6.89 0.34 -25.53
N ALA A 184 7.84 -0.46 -25.04
CA ALA A 184 8.97 0.03 -24.26
C ALA A 184 9.82 1.03 -25.07
N LYS A 185 10.07 0.74 -26.35
CA LYS A 185 10.75 1.65 -27.29
C LYS A 185 9.99 2.95 -27.49
N LYS A 186 8.65 2.92 -27.55
CA LYS A 186 7.81 4.14 -27.64
C LYS A 186 7.78 4.96 -26.35
N ILE A 187 7.92 4.33 -25.18
CA ILE A 187 7.93 5.03 -23.88
C ILE A 187 9.29 5.70 -23.62
N SER A 188 10.38 5.04 -23.97
CA SER A 188 11.73 5.59 -23.86
C SER A 188 12.48 5.49 -25.20
N PRO A 189 12.17 6.36 -26.18
CA PRO A 189 12.80 6.31 -27.50
C PRO A 189 14.31 6.56 -27.43
N LYS A 190 14.75 7.44 -26.53
CA LYS A 190 16.19 7.74 -26.32
C LYS A 190 17.00 6.54 -25.83
N THR A 191 16.39 5.58 -25.15
CA THR A 191 17.09 4.40 -24.60
C THR A 191 16.63 3.08 -25.23
N ALA A 192 15.86 3.15 -26.33
CA ALA A 192 15.22 1.99 -26.96
C ALA A 192 14.46 1.08 -25.97
N GLY A 193 13.83 1.66 -24.94
CA GLY A 193 13.08 0.93 -23.91
C GLY A 193 13.92 0.30 -22.79
N LYS A 194 15.24 0.51 -22.76
CA LYS A 194 16.11 0.05 -21.65
C LYS A 194 15.85 0.83 -20.36
N GLY A 195 15.50 2.11 -20.44
CA GLY A 195 15.24 2.97 -19.28
C GLY A 195 13.88 2.82 -18.60
N VAL A 196 13.08 1.82 -18.95
CA VAL A 196 11.84 1.52 -18.22
C VAL A 196 12.15 0.49 -17.13
N PRO A 197 12.00 0.84 -15.83
CA PRO A 197 12.33 -0.08 -14.74
C PRO A 197 11.51 -1.37 -14.81
N SER A 198 12.12 -2.49 -14.41
CA SER A 198 11.55 -3.85 -14.47
C SER A 198 10.13 -3.99 -13.88
N PRO A 199 9.77 -3.35 -12.75
CA PRO A 199 8.41 -3.40 -12.21
C PRO A 199 7.37 -2.80 -13.18
N PHE A 200 7.72 -1.71 -13.86
CA PHE A 200 6.84 -1.04 -14.82
C PHE A 200 6.73 -1.80 -16.14
N LYS A 201 7.79 -2.53 -16.56
CA LYS A 201 7.70 -3.45 -17.71
C LYS A 201 6.68 -4.57 -17.49
N ARG A 202 6.48 -5.03 -16.24
CA ARG A 202 5.48 -6.07 -15.93
C ARG A 202 4.09 -5.52 -15.66
N ASN A 203 3.99 -4.31 -15.06
CA ASN A 203 2.72 -3.79 -14.55
C ASN A 203 2.04 -2.76 -15.46
N LEU A 204 2.77 -2.04 -16.32
CA LEU A 204 2.16 -1.15 -17.33
C LEU A 204 1.68 -1.91 -18.57
N LEU A 205 2.04 -3.19 -18.67
CA LEU A 205 1.60 -4.09 -19.73
C LEU A 205 0.54 -5.00 -19.13
N TRP A 206 -0.62 -5.08 -19.78
CA TRP A 206 -1.76 -5.89 -19.32
C TRP A 206 -1.27 -7.30 -18.98
N PRO A 207 -1.68 -7.89 -17.83
CA PRO A 207 -1.26 -9.22 -17.46
C PRO A 207 -1.57 -10.17 -18.61
N LYS A 208 -0.58 -11.01 -18.99
CA LYS A 208 -0.76 -12.01 -20.04
C LYS A 208 -2.02 -12.78 -19.70
N SER A 209 -2.99 -12.84 -20.62
CA SER A 209 -4.14 -13.74 -20.48
C SER A 209 -3.56 -15.11 -20.11
N PRO A 210 -4.03 -15.77 -19.03
CA PRO A 210 -3.43 -17.00 -18.56
C PRO A 210 -3.37 -17.94 -19.76
N LYS A 211 -2.15 -18.28 -20.19
CA LYS A 211 -1.97 -19.21 -21.30
C LYS A 211 -2.69 -20.47 -20.85
N LYS A 212 -3.72 -20.90 -21.58
CA LYS A 212 -4.28 -22.24 -21.41
C LYS A 212 -3.11 -23.18 -21.63
N THR A 213 -2.52 -23.67 -20.55
CA THR A 213 -1.48 -24.69 -20.66
C THR A 213 -2.18 -25.84 -21.33
N THR A 214 -1.76 -26.19 -22.55
CA THR A 214 -2.24 -27.37 -23.29
C THR A 214 -2.04 -28.67 -22.52
N VAL A 215 -1.34 -28.60 -21.38
CA VAL A 215 -1.41 -29.57 -20.29
C VAL A 215 -2.82 -29.55 -19.67
N THR A 216 -3.79 -30.11 -20.38
CA THR A 216 -4.96 -30.71 -19.74
C THR A 216 -4.41 -31.72 -18.73
N ARG A 217 -4.66 -31.48 -17.43
CA ARG A 217 -4.39 -32.48 -16.39
C ARG A 217 -5.16 -33.73 -16.82
N ARG A 218 -4.46 -34.75 -17.30
CA ARG A 218 -5.09 -36.04 -17.59
C ARG A 218 -5.69 -36.49 -16.26
N ARG A 219 -7.03 -36.60 -16.22
CA ARG A 219 -7.70 -37.25 -15.09
C ARG A 219 -7.07 -38.63 -14.98
N LEU A 220 -6.49 -38.95 -13.82
CA LEU A 220 -5.96 -40.28 -13.56
C LEU A 220 -7.12 -41.27 -13.77
N ARG A 221 -6.90 -42.29 -14.61
CA ARG A 221 -7.91 -43.35 -14.79
C ARG A 221 -7.90 -44.21 -13.55
N ILE A 222 -8.87 -43.98 -12.67
CA ILE A 222 -9.09 -44.81 -11.49
C ILE A 222 -9.63 -46.16 -11.99
N PRO A 223 -9.08 -47.31 -11.53
CA PRO A 223 -9.64 -48.62 -11.82
C PRO A 223 -11.13 -48.67 -11.45
N ALA A 224 -11.96 -49.32 -12.27
CA ALA A 224 -13.41 -49.31 -12.08
C ALA A 224 -13.89 -50.05 -10.82
N VAL A 225 -13.08 -51.00 -10.32
CA VAL A 225 -13.42 -51.85 -9.16
C VAL A 225 -12.38 -51.63 -8.06
N VAL A 226 -12.83 -51.12 -6.91
CA VAL A 226 -12.00 -50.76 -5.76
C VAL A 226 -11.33 -51.99 -5.10
N THR A 227 -11.93 -53.17 -5.20
CA THR A 227 -11.38 -54.42 -4.63
C THR A 227 -10.47 -55.19 -5.59
N SER A 228 -10.19 -54.63 -6.77
CA SER A 228 -9.31 -55.30 -7.73
C SER A 228 -7.85 -55.09 -7.36
N GLY A 229 -6.98 -56.08 -7.61
CA GLY A 229 -5.54 -55.90 -7.46
C GLY A 229 -4.93 -54.82 -8.37
N GLN A 230 -5.70 -54.28 -9.34
CA GLN A 230 -5.32 -53.08 -10.10
C GLN A 230 -5.47 -51.80 -9.26
N TYR A 231 -6.45 -51.75 -8.36
CA TYR A 231 -6.65 -50.66 -7.43
C TYR A 231 -5.54 -50.59 -6.39
N ASP A 232 -5.15 -51.73 -5.80
CA ASP A 232 -4.04 -51.80 -4.84
C ASP A 232 -2.73 -51.24 -5.43
N LYS A 233 -2.37 -51.67 -6.65
CA LYS A 233 -1.21 -51.15 -7.38
C LYS A 233 -1.30 -49.64 -7.64
N TYR A 234 -2.50 -49.13 -7.93
CA TYR A 234 -2.74 -47.71 -8.13
C TYR A 234 -2.55 -46.91 -6.84
N GLU A 235 -2.99 -47.44 -5.69
CA GLU A 235 -2.76 -46.80 -4.39
C GLU A 235 -1.29 -46.81 -4.00
N GLU A 236 -0.59 -47.95 -4.14
CA GLU A 236 0.85 -48.04 -3.89
C GLU A 236 1.64 -47.03 -4.73
N GLU A 237 1.34 -46.91 -6.03
CA GLU A 237 2.02 -45.96 -6.90
C GLU A 237 1.70 -44.50 -6.53
N LYS A 238 0.46 -44.22 -6.11
CA LYS A 238 0.03 -42.90 -5.64
C LYS A 238 0.74 -42.51 -4.34
N GLU A 239 0.87 -43.43 -3.41
CA GLU A 239 1.61 -43.22 -2.16
C GLU A 239 3.11 -43.04 -2.41
N ALA A 240 3.71 -43.88 -3.25
CA ALA A 240 5.12 -43.74 -3.64
C ALA A 240 5.39 -42.38 -4.31
N LYS A 241 4.50 -41.91 -5.20
CA LYS A 241 4.59 -40.56 -5.81
C LYS A 241 4.48 -39.45 -4.76
N LYS A 242 3.58 -39.59 -3.78
CA LYS A 242 3.43 -38.64 -2.68
C LYS A 242 4.71 -38.56 -1.84
N GLN A 243 5.28 -39.70 -1.46
CA GLN A 243 6.53 -39.79 -0.71
C GLN A 243 7.71 -39.20 -1.50
N ALA A 244 7.83 -39.51 -2.79
CA ALA A 244 8.88 -38.94 -3.64
C ALA A 244 8.79 -37.40 -3.75
N ILE A 245 7.57 -36.86 -3.88
CA ILE A 245 7.35 -35.39 -3.90
C ILE A 245 7.74 -34.76 -2.54
N GLU A 246 7.45 -35.43 -1.43
CA GLU A 246 7.81 -34.97 -0.09
C GLU A 246 9.32 -34.95 0.14
N VAL A 247 10.03 -36.01 -0.29
CA VAL A 247 11.50 -36.07 -0.30
C VAL A 247 12.12 -34.96 -1.15
N LEU A 248 11.58 -34.70 -2.36
CA LEU A 248 12.07 -33.60 -3.20
C LEU A 248 11.82 -32.22 -2.56
N LYS A 249 10.69 -32.05 -1.85
CA LYS A 249 10.41 -30.80 -1.13
C LYS A 249 11.35 -30.61 0.06
N SER A 250 11.61 -31.65 0.84
CA SER A 250 12.52 -31.59 1.99
C SER A 250 13.96 -31.35 1.53
N GLU A 251 14.41 -31.98 0.43
CA GLU A 251 15.74 -31.74 -0.14
C GLU A 251 15.91 -30.31 -0.64
N ARG A 252 14.89 -29.73 -1.29
CA ARG A 252 14.89 -28.31 -1.69
C ARG A 252 14.95 -27.37 -0.49
N LYS A 253 14.29 -27.71 0.62
CA LYS A 253 14.34 -26.94 1.87
C LYS A 253 15.75 -26.99 2.47
N ARG A 254 16.34 -28.19 2.58
CA ARG A 254 17.72 -28.38 3.05
C ARG A 254 18.74 -27.57 2.23
N LYS A 255 18.67 -27.64 0.90
CA LYS A 255 19.55 -26.85 0.00
C LYS A 255 19.41 -25.33 0.19
N ARG A 256 18.23 -24.82 0.57
CA ARG A 256 18.04 -23.39 0.87
C ARG A 256 18.65 -23.01 2.21
N GLU A 257 18.51 -23.85 3.22
CA GLU A 257 19.10 -23.65 4.55
C GLU A 257 20.63 -23.70 4.50
N GLU A 258 21.20 -24.67 3.78
CA GLU A 258 22.65 -24.75 3.54
C GLU A 258 23.20 -23.48 2.84
N LYS A 259 22.49 -22.98 1.83
CA LYS A 259 22.86 -21.72 1.16
C LYS A 259 22.78 -20.51 2.08
N LYS A 260 21.74 -20.42 2.91
CA LYS A 260 21.57 -19.34 3.90
C LYS A 260 22.67 -19.38 4.96
N ASN A 261 23.02 -20.56 5.44
CA ASN A 261 24.09 -20.73 6.42
C ASN A 261 25.47 -20.41 5.81
N ALA A 262 25.70 -20.78 4.55
CA ALA A 262 26.92 -20.43 3.82
C ALA A 262 27.04 -18.92 3.59
N SER A 263 25.96 -18.21 3.27
CA SER A 263 25.98 -16.75 3.14
C SER A 263 26.22 -16.06 4.49
N ASN A 264 25.59 -16.54 5.55
CA ASN A 264 25.76 -15.96 6.89
C ASN A 264 27.21 -16.11 7.39
N LYS A 265 27.86 -17.26 7.16
CA LYS A 265 29.27 -17.45 7.50
C LYS A 265 30.20 -16.49 6.75
N LYS A 266 29.91 -16.20 5.46
CA LYS A 266 30.69 -15.22 4.68
C LYS A 266 30.53 -13.79 5.20
N VAL A 267 29.35 -13.41 5.69
CA VAL A 267 29.11 -12.08 6.28
C VAL A 267 29.81 -11.95 7.63
N CYS A 268 29.79 -12.99 8.47
CA CYS A 268 30.46 -12.99 9.77
C CYS A 268 32.00 -12.86 9.62
N ASN A 269 32.60 -13.64 8.72
CA ASN A 269 34.05 -13.58 8.49
C ASN A 269 34.49 -12.24 7.86
N LYS A 270 33.61 -11.56 7.10
CA LYS A 270 33.90 -10.21 6.59
C LYS A 270 33.79 -9.14 7.69
N LYS A 271 33.00 -9.39 8.73
CA LYS A 271 32.85 -8.47 9.87
C LYS A 271 34.03 -8.56 10.85
N GLN A 272 34.62 -9.75 11.02
CA GLN A 272 35.79 -9.95 11.88
C GLN A 272 37.11 -9.43 11.28
N LEU A 273 37.12 -8.96 10.04
CA LEU A 273 38.30 -8.39 9.37
C LEU A 273 38.16 -6.88 9.12
N ALA A 274 37.18 -6.25 9.76
CA ALA A 274 36.95 -4.81 9.77
C ALA A 274 36.73 -4.34 11.22
N GLU A 275 37.55 -4.86 12.14
CA GLU A 275 37.69 -4.38 13.53
C GLU A 275 38.89 -3.41 13.66
N ASP A 276 39.32 -2.81 12.54
CA ASP A 276 40.35 -1.78 12.53
C ASP A 276 39.68 -0.40 12.70
N GLU A 277 39.78 0.13 13.92
CA GLU A 277 39.96 1.56 14.23
C GLU A 277 38.92 2.58 13.73
N ASP A 278 37.62 2.28 13.83
CA ASP A 278 36.61 3.35 13.87
C ASP A 278 36.74 4.08 15.22
N GLU A 279 37.71 4.99 15.32
CA GLU A 279 37.85 5.89 16.46
C GLU A 279 36.51 6.59 16.72
N ASP A 280 35.96 6.42 17.92
CA ASP A 280 34.68 6.98 18.36
C ASP A 280 34.75 8.52 18.39
N TRP A 281 34.58 9.16 17.24
CA TRP A 281 34.56 10.60 17.10
C TRP A 281 33.52 11.21 18.06
N THR A 282 33.94 12.09 18.96
CA THR A 282 33.07 12.66 19.99
C THR A 282 33.19 14.17 20.02
N CYS A 283 32.06 14.87 19.86
CA CYS A 283 32.07 16.33 19.88
C CYS A 283 32.42 16.82 21.29
N SER A 284 33.48 17.62 21.42
CA SER A 284 33.94 18.09 22.73
C SER A 284 32.96 19.04 23.44
N GLU A 285 32.09 19.73 22.69
CA GLU A 285 31.11 20.67 23.24
C GLU A 285 29.84 19.96 23.72
N CYS A 286 29.18 19.20 22.84
CA CYS A 286 27.89 18.57 23.15
C CYS A 286 28.00 17.11 23.59
N ARG A 287 29.22 16.54 23.61
CA ARG A 287 29.54 15.15 23.99
C ARG A 287 28.77 14.06 23.22
N SER A 288 28.15 14.42 22.10
CA SER A 288 27.45 13.46 21.26
C SER A 288 28.47 12.67 20.44
N ARG A 289 28.31 11.34 20.42
CA ARG A 289 29.14 10.44 19.61
C ARG A 289 28.76 10.53 18.14
N TYR A 290 29.75 10.42 17.28
CA TYR A 290 29.58 10.15 15.87
C TYR A 290 28.87 8.82 15.72
N ASN A 291 27.67 8.86 15.14
CA ASN A 291 26.94 7.66 14.80
C ASN A 291 26.60 7.74 13.31
N SER A 292 27.18 6.83 12.53
CA SER A 292 26.99 6.74 11.08
C SER A 292 25.51 6.60 10.68
N GLU A 293 24.65 6.11 11.57
CA GLU A 293 23.20 6.02 11.35
C GLU A 293 22.49 7.37 11.54
N VAL A 294 22.97 8.23 12.45
CA VAL A 294 22.40 9.56 12.70
C VAL A 294 22.71 10.53 11.55
N ILE A 295 23.85 10.35 10.90
CA ILE A 295 24.33 11.20 9.79
C ILE A 295 23.51 11.00 8.51
N ARG A 296 22.87 9.84 8.32
CA ARG A 296 22.04 9.59 7.13
C ARG A 296 20.77 10.44 7.07
N GLY A 297 20.40 11.13 8.15
CA GLY A 297 19.23 12.03 8.19
C GLY A 297 19.52 13.48 8.61
N LEU A 298 20.62 13.72 9.31
CA LEU A 298 21.04 15.05 9.76
C LEU A 298 22.47 15.27 9.27
N MET A 299 22.64 16.05 8.21
CA MET A 299 23.94 16.44 7.67
C MET A 299 24.63 17.42 8.64
N ARG A 300 25.11 16.92 9.78
CA ARG A 300 25.98 17.68 10.67
C ARG A 300 27.40 17.50 10.17
N GLU A 301 28.01 18.62 9.79
CA GLU A 301 29.41 18.67 9.40
C GLU A 301 30.29 18.68 10.66
N TRP A 302 31.45 18.04 10.56
CA TRP A 302 32.44 17.90 11.62
C TRP A 302 33.75 18.57 11.22
N VAL A 303 34.46 19.11 12.21
CA VAL A 303 35.79 19.68 12.05
C VAL A 303 36.68 19.24 13.21
N GLU A 304 37.94 18.96 12.91
CA GLU A 304 38.98 18.63 13.88
C GLU A 304 39.87 19.85 14.12
N CYS A 305 40.21 20.12 15.37
CA CYS A 305 41.10 21.23 15.74
C CYS A 305 42.56 20.83 15.55
N ASP A 306 43.31 21.57 14.75
CA ASP A 306 44.74 21.30 14.49
C ASP A 306 45.62 21.47 15.73
N GLY A 307 45.20 22.31 16.70
CA GLY A 307 45.96 22.55 17.93
C GLY A 307 45.80 21.48 19.00
N CYS A 308 44.63 20.85 19.12
CA CYS A 308 44.36 19.89 20.21
C CYS A 308 43.76 18.55 19.75
N ALA A 309 43.61 18.32 18.44
CA ALA A 309 43.00 17.14 17.83
C ALA A 309 41.57 16.83 18.33
N LYS A 310 40.92 17.79 19.01
CA LYS A 310 39.54 17.64 19.46
C LYS A 310 38.60 17.89 18.31
N GLN A 311 37.54 17.09 18.25
CA GLN A 311 36.53 17.17 17.21
C GLN A 311 35.30 17.92 17.69
N PHE A 312 34.69 18.67 16.78
CA PHE A 312 33.52 19.49 17.03
C PHE A 312 32.53 19.34 15.89
N HIS A 313 31.24 19.44 16.20
CA HIS A 313 30.26 19.77 15.17
C HIS A 313 30.46 21.22 14.77
N ILE A 314 30.40 21.52 13.47
CA ILE A 314 30.44 22.91 12.99
C ILE A 314 29.32 23.72 13.64
N ASP A 315 28.15 23.13 13.86
CA ASP A 315 27.02 23.76 14.54
C ASP A 315 27.28 24.13 16.01
N CYS A 316 28.12 23.36 16.70
CA CYS A 316 28.45 23.59 18.11
C CYS A 316 29.47 24.72 18.34
N LEU A 317 30.13 25.21 17.28
CA LEU A 317 31.11 26.29 17.40
C LEU A 317 30.45 27.67 17.57
N PRO A 318 31.07 28.61 18.30
CA PRO A 318 30.61 30.00 18.35
C PRO A 318 30.57 30.65 16.95
N THR A 319 29.55 31.47 16.68
CA THR A 319 29.33 32.07 15.34
C THR A 319 30.47 33.00 14.90
N ASN A 320 31.12 33.70 15.84
CA ASN A 320 32.29 34.54 15.56
C ASN A 320 33.44 33.69 15.01
N HIS A 321 33.68 32.55 15.64
CA HIS A 321 34.74 31.62 15.27
C HIS A 321 34.49 30.95 13.91
N LYS A 322 33.23 30.67 13.57
CA LYS A 322 32.88 30.14 12.24
C LYS A 322 33.16 31.14 11.12
N LYS A 323 32.97 32.44 11.39
CA LYS A 323 33.19 33.51 10.40
C LYS A 323 34.68 33.73 10.15
N GLU A 324 35.48 33.74 11.21
CA GLU A 324 36.93 33.95 11.14
C GLU A 324 37.62 32.89 10.28
N PHE A 325 37.24 31.62 10.44
CA PHE A 325 37.82 30.49 9.70
C PHE A 325 37.04 30.10 8.44
N GLY A 326 36.01 30.86 8.05
CA GLY A 326 35.27 30.61 6.81
C GLY A 326 34.49 29.28 6.76
N LEU A 327 34.09 28.72 7.91
CA LEU A 327 33.46 27.38 8.00
C LEU A 327 32.03 27.31 7.44
N ASN A 328 31.46 28.42 6.95
CA ASN A 328 30.09 28.44 6.42
C ASN A 328 29.97 27.87 4.99
N ASN A 329 31.09 27.65 4.29
CA ASN A 329 31.12 27.22 2.89
C ASN A 329 32.18 26.13 2.64
N ILE A 330 32.23 25.11 3.49
CA ILE A 330 33.21 24.03 3.34
C ILE A 330 32.75 23.06 2.24
N ASN A 331 32.98 23.44 0.99
CA ASN A 331 32.82 22.53 -0.16
C ASN A 331 34.00 21.56 -0.26
N GLY A 332 34.33 20.86 0.84
CA GLY A 332 35.35 19.81 0.88
C GLY A 332 36.81 20.28 0.75
N ARG A 333 37.12 21.55 1.06
CA ARG A 333 38.52 22.00 1.22
C ARG A 333 38.95 21.75 2.65
N ASN A 334 40.18 21.24 2.82
CA ASN A 334 40.82 21.13 4.12
C ASN A 334 41.13 22.57 4.60
N VAL A 335 40.49 23.02 5.67
CA VAL A 335 40.68 24.35 6.26
C VAL A 335 41.39 24.15 7.58
N GLU A 336 42.50 24.86 7.77
CA GLU A 336 43.20 24.88 9.06
C GLU A 336 42.29 25.52 10.11
N PHE A 337 41.97 24.79 11.17
CA PHE A 337 41.01 25.18 12.18
C PHE A 337 41.61 25.02 13.57
N LEU A 338 41.70 26.12 14.32
CA LEU A 338 41.97 26.10 15.75
C LEU A 338 40.64 26.25 16.50
N CYS A 339 40.44 25.60 17.64
CA CYS A 339 39.20 25.76 18.40
C CYS A 339 39.28 26.98 19.33
N HIS A 340 38.15 27.43 19.86
CA HIS A 340 38.09 28.61 20.73
C HIS A 340 38.88 28.48 22.03
N TYR A 341 39.24 27.24 22.43
CA TYR A 341 40.13 27.00 23.56
C TYR A 341 41.61 27.18 23.20
N CYS A 342 42.00 26.92 21.94
CA CYS A 342 43.37 27.06 21.48
C CYS A 342 43.70 28.51 21.08
N VAL A 343 42.72 29.26 20.54
CA VAL A 343 42.93 30.64 20.07
C VAL A 343 43.27 31.63 21.21
N THR A 344 42.88 31.32 22.44
CA THR A 344 43.09 32.23 23.58
C THR A 344 44.52 32.22 24.16
N GLU A 345 45.38 31.28 23.76
CA GLU A 345 46.70 31.15 24.38
C GLU A 345 47.76 32.08 23.78
N ASP A 346 47.56 32.61 22.57
CA ASP A 346 48.60 33.36 21.84
C ASP A 346 48.43 34.89 21.81
N ASN A 347 47.26 35.42 22.18
CA ASN A 347 47.00 36.87 22.16
C ASN A 347 47.57 37.65 23.36
N ASN A 348 48.49 37.05 24.11
CA ASN A 348 49.34 37.76 25.06
C ASN A 348 50.78 37.93 24.55
N CYS A 349 51.02 37.75 23.25
CA CYS A 349 52.27 38.13 22.59
C CYS A 349 52.27 39.65 22.31
N SER A 350 52.66 40.40 23.34
CA SER A 350 53.04 41.81 23.28
C SER A 350 54.02 42.04 22.13
N SER A 351 53.57 42.74 21.09
CA SER A 351 54.41 43.37 20.08
C SER A 351 53.92 44.79 19.85
N ASP A 352 54.09 45.60 20.90
CA ASP A 352 54.30 47.04 20.75
C ASP A 352 55.70 47.24 20.14
N ASP A 353 55.82 47.03 18.83
CA ASP A 353 56.94 47.58 18.05
C ASP A 353 56.36 48.69 17.16
N GLU A 354 56.25 49.89 17.75
CA GLU A 354 56.07 51.15 17.06
C GLU A 354 57.31 51.43 16.19
N PHE A 355 57.34 50.88 14.96
CA PHE A 355 58.27 51.36 13.94
C PHE A 355 57.67 52.60 13.27
N ASN A 356 57.93 53.75 13.89
CA ASN A 356 57.68 55.07 13.35
C ASN A 356 58.76 55.43 12.33
N GLU A 357 58.62 55.00 11.09
CA GLU A 357 59.41 55.50 9.96
C GLU A 357 58.71 56.73 9.36
N ASN A 358 59.00 57.89 9.94
CA ASN A 358 58.79 59.17 9.26
C ASN A 358 59.84 59.30 8.15
N SER A 359 59.38 59.28 6.91
CA SER A 359 60.16 59.62 5.72
C SER A 359 60.42 61.13 5.68
N ASP A 360 61.70 61.49 5.69
CA ASP A 360 62.20 62.83 5.39
C ASP A 360 61.86 63.23 3.94
N GLU A 361 61.08 64.30 3.80
CA GLU A 361 61.00 65.14 2.60
C GLU A 361 62.05 66.25 2.76
N GLU A 362 63.12 66.22 1.95
CA GLU A 362 64.00 67.38 1.72
C GLU A 362 63.82 67.91 0.29
N ASP A 363 63.80 69.25 0.21
CA ASP A 363 63.61 70.16 -0.92
C ASP A 363 64.64 70.06 -2.06
#